data_AF-A0A833M1X2-F1
#
_entry.id   AF-A0A833M1X2-F1
#
_cell.length_a   1.000
_cell.length_b   1.000
_cell.length_c   1.000
_cell.angle_alpha   90.00
_cell.angle_beta   90.00
_cell.angle_gamma   90.00
#
_symmetry.space_group_name_H-M   'P 1'
#
loop_
_entity.id
_entity.type
_entity.pdbx_description
1 polymer ?
#
loop_
_entity_poly.entity_id
_entity_poly.type
_entity_poly.pdbx_seq_one_letter_code
_entity_poly.pdbx_strand_id
1 'polypeptide(L)'
;MFPEQHLFRIEVPERVAIEGVEPAALPRGWVRMAAPLDRLAPPTPLQKLGDAWWETRRAVAWVVPSALVPEEPNVLLNPGHPDFDALRVEYARPFRYDPRLGAKR
;
A
#
# COMPACT_ATOMS: atom_id res chain seq x y z
N MET A 1 -0.78 9.28 23.12
CA MET A 1 -1.98 8.44 22.90
C MET A 1 -2.06 8.18 21.40
N PHE A 2 -2.02 6.93 20.95
CA PHE A 2 -2.28 6.66 19.53
C PHE A 2 -3.73 7.04 19.23
N PRO A 3 -4.04 7.62 18.05
CA PRO A 3 -5.42 7.89 17.66
C PRO A 3 -6.23 6.59 17.66
N GLU A 4 -7.56 6.69 17.77
CA GLU A 4 -8.40 5.50 17.65
C GLU A 4 -8.18 4.83 16.29
N GLN A 5 -7.69 3.60 16.32
CA GLN A 5 -7.43 2.82 15.12
C GLN A 5 -8.62 1.94 14.79
N HIS A 6 -8.81 1.71 13.49
CA HIS A 6 -9.83 0.81 12.97
C HIS A 6 -9.18 -0.21 12.02
N LEU A 7 -9.64 -1.45 12.09
CA LEU A 7 -9.31 -2.48 11.12
C LEU A 7 -10.43 -2.56 10.09
N PHE A 8 -10.06 -2.43 8.82
CA PHE A 8 -10.94 -2.57 7.69
C PHE A 8 -10.67 -3.90 6.99
N ARG A 9 -11.72 -4.56 6.53
CA ARG A 9 -11.62 -5.57 5.48
C ARG A 9 -12.17 -4.99 4.20
N ILE A 10 -11.35 -4.98 3.17
CA ILE A 10 -11.71 -4.51 1.83
C ILE A 10 -11.82 -5.74 0.93
N GLU A 11 -13.00 -5.98 0.39
CA GLU A 11 -13.25 -6.94 -0.66
C GLU A 11 -12.93 -6.30 -2.01
N VAL A 12 -12.03 -6.95 -2.74
CA VAL A 12 -11.69 -6.61 -4.13
C VAL A 12 -12.34 -7.67 -5.02
N PRO A 13 -13.36 -7.33 -5.82
CA PRO A 13 -14.03 -8.33 -6.66
C PRO A 13 -13.12 -8.96 -7.71
N GLU A 14 -13.33 -10.21 -8.10
CA GLU A 14 -12.49 -10.87 -9.13
C GLU A 14 -12.58 -10.21 -10.52
N ARG A 15 -13.64 -9.42 -10.78
CA ARG A 15 -13.88 -8.78 -12.07
C ARG A 15 -13.06 -7.51 -12.33
N VAL A 16 -12.39 -6.96 -11.31
CA VAL A 16 -11.62 -5.72 -11.46
C VAL A 16 -10.15 -6.03 -11.75
N ALA A 17 -9.51 -5.18 -12.55
CA ALA A 17 -8.11 -5.37 -12.90
C ALA A 17 -7.18 -5.15 -11.70
N ILE A 18 -6.29 -6.11 -11.46
CA ILE A 18 -5.21 -6.05 -10.46
C ILE A 18 -3.90 -6.27 -11.21
N GLU A 19 -2.96 -5.35 -11.05
CA GLU A 19 -1.59 -5.49 -11.56
C GLU A 19 -0.63 -5.88 -10.42
N GLY A 20 0.52 -6.44 -10.77
CA GLY A 20 1.60 -6.72 -9.82
C GLY A 20 2.93 -6.21 -10.35
N VAL A 21 3.88 -5.96 -9.45
CA VAL A 21 5.28 -5.68 -9.81
C VAL A 21 6.21 -6.69 -9.14
N GLU A 22 7.05 -7.31 -9.96
CA GLU A 22 8.07 -8.21 -9.47
C GLU A 22 9.20 -7.44 -8.77
N PRO A 23 9.77 -7.96 -7.67
CA PRO A 23 10.90 -7.31 -6.99
C PRO A 23 12.08 -7.00 -7.92
N ALA A 24 12.30 -7.82 -8.96
CA ALA A 24 13.35 -7.63 -9.95
C ALA A 24 13.14 -6.40 -10.84
N ALA A 25 11.90 -5.91 -10.97
CA ALA A 25 11.58 -4.70 -11.71
C ALA A 25 11.75 -3.42 -10.87
N LEU A 26 12.01 -3.55 -9.58
CA LEU A 26 12.23 -2.41 -8.69
C LEU A 26 13.68 -1.91 -8.73
N PRO A 27 13.92 -0.62 -8.42
CA PRO A 27 15.26 -0.07 -8.32
C PRO A 27 16.18 -0.89 -7.39
N ARG A 28 17.46 -0.97 -7.72
CA ARG A 28 18.45 -1.67 -6.90
C ARG A 28 18.46 -1.10 -5.48
N GLY A 29 18.31 -1.97 -4.49
CA GLY A 29 18.31 -1.57 -3.08
C GLY A 29 17.02 -0.90 -2.60
N TRP A 30 15.91 -1.04 -3.33
CA TRP A 30 14.60 -0.46 -3.00
C TRP A 30 14.17 -0.66 -1.53
N VAL A 31 14.47 -1.82 -0.93
CA VAL A 31 14.21 -2.12 0.49
C VAL A 31 14.82 -1.10 1.46
N ARG A 32 15.92 -0.45 1.09
CA ARG A 32 16.61 0.55 1.92
C ARG A 32 16.30 1.99 1.50
N MET A 33 15.48 2.18 0.47
CA MET A 33 15.09 3.49 -0.02
C MET A 33 13.95 4.02 0.84
N ALA A 34 14.30 4.70 1.93
CA ALA A 34 13.32 5.38 2.75
C ALA A 34 12.72 6.58 1.99
N ALA A 35 11.40 6.75 2.11
CA ALA A 35 10.78 8.00 1.72
C ALA A 35 11.36 9.14 2.58
N PRO A 36 11.66 10.31 2.00
CA PRO A 36 12.11 11.46 2.76
C PRO A 36 11.09 11.83 3.84
N LEU A 37 11.57 12.22 5.03
CA LEU A 37 10.70 12.73 6.09
C LEU A 37 10.18 14.14 5.77
N ASP A 38 10.90 14.90 4.95
CA ASP A 38 10.51 16.21 4.47
C ASP A 38 9.61 16.10 3.23
N ARG A 39 8.42 16.71 3.29
CA ARG A 39 7.46 16.74 2.18
C ARG A 39 7.93 17.56 0.98
N LEU A 40 8.91 18.46 1.17
CA LEU A 40 9.49 19.27 0.09
C LEU A 40 10.65 18.57 -0.62
N ALA A 41 11.11 17.43 -0.10
CA ALA A 41 12.16 16.66 -0.75
C ALA A 41 11.69 16.12 -2.11
N PRO A 42 12.60 15.99 -3.09
CA PRO A 42 12.24 15.43 -4.38
C PRO A 42 11.76 13.97 -4.25
N PRO A 43 10.80 13.55 -5.08
CA PRO A 43 10.27 12.18 -5.01
C PRO A 43 11.35 11.15 -5.33
N THR A 44 11.39 10.09 -4.55
CA THR A 44 12.27 8.95 -4.78
C THR A 44 11.91 8.21 -6.07
N PRO A 45 12.83 7.42 -6.65
CA PRO A 45 12.50 6.53 -7.76
C PRO A 45 11.29 5.61 -7.50
N LEU A 46 11.08 5.16 -6.26
CA LEU A 46 9.90 4.36 -5.89
C LEU A 46 8.61 5.18 -5.90
N GLN A 47 8.65 6.41 -5.40
CA GLN A 47 7.49 7.32 -5.47
C GLN A 47 7.12 7.62 -6.92
N LYS A 48 8.11 7.95 -7.77
CA LYS A 48 7.88 8.18 -9.20
C LYS A 48 7.29 6.97 -9.92
N LEU A 49 7.71 5.76 -9.54
CA LEU A 49 7.15 4.52 -10.09
C LEU A 49 5.68 4.35 -9.69
N GLY A 50 5.36 4.60 -8.41
CA GLY A 50 3.98 4.58 -7.91
C GLY A 50 3.09 5.64 -8.55
N ASP A 51 3.60 6.87 -8.71
CA ASP A 51 2.90 7.96 -9.38
C ASP A 51 2.61 7.60 -10.85
N ALA A 52 3.60 7.10 -11.57
CA ALA A 52 3.44 6.68 -12.96
C ALA A 52 2.42 5.54 -13.11
N TRP A 53 2.42 4.55 -12.20
CA TRP A 53 1.38 3.52 -12.19
C TRP A 53 -0.01 4.13 -11.91
N TRP A 54 -0.12 4.98 -10.90
CA TRP A 54 -1.38 5.61 -10.49
C TRP A 54 -2.01 6.44 -11.62
N GLU A 55 -1.20 7.20 -12.36
CA GLU A 55 -1.64 8.00 -13.51
C GLU A 55 -2.23 7.16 -14.65
N THR A 56 -1.75 5.92 -14.83
CA THR A 56 -2.19 5.08 -15.95
C THR A 56 -3.63 4.59 -15.83
N ARG A 57 -4.16 4.48 -14.61
CA ARG A 57 -5.51 3.98 -14.31
C ARG A 57 -5.87 2.68 -15.03
N ARG A 58 -4.90 1.78 -15.24
CA ARG A 58 -5.13 0.47 -15.90
C ARG A 58 -5.68 -0.61 -14.96
N ALA A 59 -5.43 -0.45 -13.65
CA ALA A 59 -5.85 -1.37 -12.62
C ALA A 59 -6.31 -0.61 -11.38
N VAL A 60 -7.29 -1.17 -10.66
CA VAL A 60 -7.78 -0.57 -9.40
C VAL A 60 -6.85 -0.83 -8.24
N ALA A 61 -6.07 -1.91 -8.32
CA ALA A 61 -5.12 -2.33 -7.30
C ALA A 61 -3.77 -2.71 -7.91
N TRP A 62 -2.71 -2.45 -7.16
CA TRP A 62 -1.34 -2.85 -7.48
C TRP A 62 -0.74 -3.64 -6.32
N VAL A 63 -0.36 -4.87 -6.59
CA VAL A 63 0.36 -5.72 -5.64
C VAL A 63 1.84 -5.37 -5.73
N VAL A 64 2.41 -4.90 -4.63
CA VAL A 64 3.81 -4.48 -4.52
C VAL A 64 4.49 -5.23 -3.39
N PRO A 65 5.78 -5.59 -3.51
CA PRO A 65 6.47 -6.28 -2.43
C PRO A 65 6.60 -5.37 -1.20
N SER A 66 6.50 -5.94 0.00
CA SER A 66 6.75 -5.21 1.24
C SER A 66 8.24 -5.04 1.48
N ALA A 67 8.66 -3.84 1.85
CA ALA A 67 10.07 -3.58 2.18
C ALA A 67 10.52 -4.31 3.46
N LEU A 68 9.57 -4.73 4.31
CA LEU A 68 9.86 -5.44 5.56
C LEU A 68 9.93 -6.96 5.35
N VAL A 69 8.95 -7.52 4.63
CA VAL A 69 8.83 -8.96 4.34
C VAL A 69 8.41 -9.09 2.88
N PRO A 70 9.34 -9.17 1.91
CA PRO A 70 9.00 -9.16 0.47
C PRO A 70 8.01 -10.23 0.02
N GLU A 71 7.94 -11.35 0.74
CA GLU A 71 7.02 -12.47 0.54
C GLU A 71 5.56 -12.15 0.95
N GLU A 72 5.36 -11.11 1.77
CA GLU A 72 4.05 -10.62 2.20
C GLU A 72 3.78 -9.26 1.53
N PRO A 73 3.16 -9.24 0.33
CA PRO A 73 3.01 -8.02 -0.44
C PRO A 73 2.03 -7.04 0.21
N ASN A 74 2.25 -5.77 -0.08
CA ASN A 74 1.26 -4.72 0.16
C ASN A 74 0.40 -4.53 -1.10
N VAL A 75 -0.76 -3.91 -0.91
CA VAL A 75 -1.65 -3.54 -2.01
C VAL A 75 -1.85 -2.03 -2.01
N LEU A 76 -1.55 -1.39 -3.14
CA LEU A 76 -1.90 0.02 -3.38
C LEU A 76 -3.22 0.06 -4.14
N LEU A 77 -4.16 0.87 -3.67
CA LEU A 77 -5.43 1.08 -4.36
C LEU A 77 -5.38 2.41 -5.11
N ASN A 78 -6.05 2.49 -6.28
CA ASN A 78 -6.13 3.70 -7.08
C ASN A 78 -7.55 4.30 -7.05
N PRO A 79 -7.82 5.31 -6.22
CA PRO A 79 -9.11 6.00 -6.17
C PRO A 79 -9.53 6.69 -7.47
N GLY A 80 -8.59 6.95 -8.37
CA GLY A 80 -8.86 7.54 -9.69
C GLY A 80 -9.29 6.54 -10.76
N HIS A 81 -9.27 5.24 -10.46
CA HIS A 81 -9.67 4.18 -11.39
C HIS A 81 -11.22 4.10 -11.49
N PRO A 82 -11.81 3.93 -12.69
CA PRO A 82 -13.26 3.86 -12.86
C PRO A 82 -13.96 2.78 -12.02
N ASP A 83 -13.30 1.63 -11.83
CA ASP A 83 -13.82 0.53 -11.00
C ASP A 83 -13.51 0.67 -9.49
N PHE A 84 -12.99 1.80 -9.01
CA PHE A 84 -12.69 1.96 -7.58
C PHE A 84 -13.92 1.80 -6.70
N ASP A 85 -15.07 2.27 -7.16
CA ASP A 85 -16.35 2.13 -6.44
C ASP A 85 -16.88 0.69 -6.41
N ALA A 86 -16.26 -0.23 -7.16
CA ALA A 86 -16.57 -1.66 -7.06
C ALA A 86 -15.95 -2.32 -5.82
N LEU A 87 -14.95 -1.68 -5.18
CA LEU A 87 -14.36 -2.15 -3.94
C LEU A 87 -15.36 -2.01 -2.79
N ARG A 88 -15.42 -2.99 -1.90
CA ARG A 88 -16.36 -2.97 -0.77
C ARG A 88 -15.63 -3.05 0.55
N VAL A 89 -15.94 -2.14 1.46
CA VAL A 89 -15.57 -2.31 2.86
C VAL A 89 -16.55 -3.31 3.47
N GLU A 90 -16.12 -4.55 3.67
CA GLU A 90 -16.95 -5.59 4.29
C GLU A 90 -17.23 -5.27 5.77
N TYR A 91 -16.22 -4.80 6.48
CA TYR A 91 -16.37 -4.31 7.84
C TYR A 91 -15.32 -3.26 8.18
N ALA A 92 -15.68 -2.44 9.16
CA ALA A 92 -14.77 -1.59 9.92
C ALA A 92 -15.02 -1.85 11.41
N ARG A 93 -13.98 -2.15 12.17
CA ARG A 93 -14.10 -2.33 13.63
C ARG A 93 -13.00 -1.58 14.37
N PRO A 94 -13.23 -1.12 15.61
CA PRO A 94 -12.15 -0.64 16.46
C PRO A 94 -11.05 -1.69 16.57
N PHE A 95 -9.81 -1.21 16.47
CA PHE A 95 -8.61 -2.02 16.61
C PHE A 95 -7.72 -1.44 17.70
N ARG A 96 -7.28 -2.31 18.59
CA ARG A 96 -6.32 -1.97 19.64
C ARG A 96 -5.21 -2.99 19.56
N TYR A 97 -3.99 -2.51 19.39
CA TYR A 97 -2.82 -3.35 19.57
C TYR A 97 -2.82 -3.94 20.98
N ASP A 98 -2.43 -5.20 21.11
CA ASP A 98 -2.15 -5.77 22.42
C ASP A 98 -1.04 -4.94 23.08
N PRO A 99 -1.26 -4.40 24.30
CA PRO A 99 -0.29 -3.52 24.95
C PRO A 99 1.07 -4.18 25.18
N ARG A 100 1.14 -5.52 25.18
CA ARG A 100 2.39 -6.28 25.33
C ARG A 100 3.23 -6.29 24.06
N LEU A 101 2.66 -6.03 22.88
CA LEU A 101 3.37 -6.03 21.59
C LEU A 101 4.18 -4.74 21.34
N GLY A 102 4.00 -3.70 22.15
CA GLY A 102 4.72 -2.42 22.04
C GLY A 102 5.60 -2.05 23.24
N ALA A 103 5.60 -2.88 24.29
CA ALA A 103 6.44 -2.65 25.46
C ALA A 103 7.88 -3.07 25.14
N LYS A 104 8.72 -2.10 24.78
CA LYS A 104 10.17 -2.28 24.87
C LYS A 104 10.50 -2.63 26.32
N ARG A 105 11.09 -3.80 26.54
CA ARG A 105 11.98 -3.99 27.69
C ARG A 105 13.32 -3.34 27.38
#